data_AF-A0A968QB93-F1
#
_entry.id   AF-A0A968QB93-F1
#
_cell.length_a   1.000
_cell.length_b   1.000
_cell.length_c   1.000
_cell.angle_alpha   90.00
_cell.angle_beta   90.00
_cell.angle_gamma   90.00
#
_symmetry.space_group_name_H-M   'P 1'
#
loop_
_entity.id
_entity.type
_entity.pdbx_description
1 polymer ?
#
loop_
_entity_poly.entity_id
_entity_poly.type
_entity_poly.pdbx_seq_one_letter_code
_entity_poly.pdbx_strand_id
1 'polypeptide(L)'
;MEEVAQNKTDSAYSSKSDSRLYPTEPKDIPQSTRQTRQPPIAPSYDPPAREPSATSNYSNPQLVETYNRDSRSLLRNATEVSETQNSISDRSLGRSTSVTLENKSRGMYAVVPERDTIYLVPSNSIRITDSNLTTVEALFECRRYQKGYSERFNLSRPAIVIPLSSGQWQLRERGILEF
;
A
#
# COMPACT_ATOMS: atom_id res chain seq x y z
N MET A 1 -41.17 -14.87 34.43
CA MET A 1 -42.30 -15.41 33.66
C MET A 1 -42.68 -14.31 32.71
N GLU A 2 -42.15 -14.39 31.50
CA GLU A 2 -42.29 -13.36 30.46
C GLU A 2 -43.31 -13.88 29.45
N GLU A 3 -44.22 -12.99 29.07
CA GLU A 3 -45.52 -13.28 28.46
C GLU A 3 -45.38 -13.72 27.00
N VAL A 4 -46.29 -14.62 26.61
CA VAL A 4 -46.27 -15.38 25.36
C VAL A 4 -47.17 -14.69 24.33
N ALA A 5 -46.69 -14.68 23.09
CA ALA A 5 -47.31 -14.44 21.79
C ALA A 5 -48.85 -14.26 21.67
N GLN A 6 -49.26 -13.38 20.76
CA GLN A 6 -50.42 -13.65 19.91
C GLN A 6 -50.28 -13.10 18.47
N ASN A 7 -50.36 -14.03 17.52
CA ASN A 7 -50.52 -13.83 16.08
C ASN A 7 -51.89 -13.22 15.74
N LYS A 8 -51.96 -12.47 14.63
CA LYS A 8 -53.15 -12.47 13.74
C LYS A 8 -52.74 -12.46 12.27
N THR A 9 -53.29 -13.45 11.57
CA THR A 9 -53.28 -13.72 10.14
C THR A 9 -54.21 -12.75 9.37
N ASP A 10 -53.94 -12.51 8.09
CA ASP A 10 -54.84 -12.96 7.01
C ASP A 10 -54.21 -12.84 5.62
N SER A 11 -54.64 -13.79 4.78
CA SER A 11 -54.14 -14.18 3.47
C SER A 11 -55.10 -13.69 2.38
N ALA A 12 -54.59 -13.25 1.23
CA ALA A 12 -55.29 -13.40 -0.04
C ALA A 12 -54.36 -13.29 -1.25
N TYR A 13 -54.37 -14.37 -2.03
CA TYR A 13 -53.83 -14.57 -3.37
C TYR A 13 -54.35 -13.57 -4.40
N SER A 14 -53.53 -13.18 -5.39
CA SER A 14 -53.91 -13.30 -6.81
C SER A 14 -52.70 -13.11 -7.73
N SER A 15 -52.52 -14.04 -8.67
CA SER A 15 -51.48 -14.04 -9.70
C SER A 15 -52.11 -13.99 -11.09
N LYS A 16 -51.31 -13.52 -12.05
CA LYS A 16 -51.31 -13.77 -13.51
C LYS A 16 -51.87 -12.65 -14.40
N SER A 17 -51.01 -12.20 -15.31
CA SER A 17 -51.34 -12.11 -16.74
C SER A 17 -50.04 -12.20 -17.56
N ASP A 18 -50.04 -13.15 -18.48
CA ASP A 18 -48.97 -13.48 -19.42
C ASP A 18 -49.46 -13.18 -20.85
N SER A 19 -48.50 -12.96 -21.75
CA SER A 19 -48.53 -13.20 -23.19
C SER A 19 -49.18 -12.20 -24.18
N ARG A 20 -48.26 -11.56 -24.94
CA ARG A 20 -48.12 -11.46 -26.42
C ARG A 20 -49.32 -11.02 -27.29
N LEU A 21 -49.05 -10.05 -28.18
CA LEU A 21 -49.09 -10.12 -29.66
C LEU A 21 -49.45 -8.74 -30.26
N TYR A 22 -48.53 -8.14 -31.03
CA TYR A 22 -48.88 -7.12 -32.03
C TYR A 22 -48.66 -7.73 -33.42
N PRO A 23 -49.63 -7.61 -34.35
CA PRO A 23 -49.41 -7.88 -35.77
C PRO A 23 -49.45 -6.63 -36.66
N THR A 24 -48.97 -6.81 -37.91
CA THR A 24 -49.27 -6.12 -39.19
C THR A 24 -48.47 -4.86 -39.61
N GLU A 25 -47.32 -5.08 -40.26
CA GLU A 25 -46.96 -4.90 -41.70
C GLU A 25 -47.69 -3.86 -42.64
N PRO A 26 -47.17 -3.55 -43.86
CA PRO A 26 -46.55 -2.27 -44.28
C PRO A 26 -47.24 -1.59 -45.51
N LYS A 27 -46.71 -0.44 -45.99
CA LYS A 27 -46.85 0.22 -47.35
C LYS A 27 -46.45 1.71 -47.21
N ASP A 28 -45.68 2.41 -48.04
CA ASP A 28 -45.13 2.26 -49.40
C ASP A 28 -43.87 3.16 -49.55
N ILE A 29 -43.04 2.81 -50.54
CA ILE A 29 -41.71 3.32 -50.97
C ILE A 29 -41.88 4.54 -51.94
N PRO A 30 -40.88 5.23 -52.59
CA PRO A 30 -39.46 5.62 -52.34
C PRO A 30 -39.20 7.15 -52.46
N GLN A 31 -37.99 7.64 -52.10
CA GLN A 31 -37.12 8.39 -53.05
C GLN A 31 -35.73 8.76 -52.48
N SER A 32 -34.73 8.19 -53.14
CA SER A 32 -33.34 8.62 -53.33
C SER A 32 -32.97 10.05 -52.94
N THR A 33 -32.01 10.21 -52.02
CA THR A 33 -30.68 10.82 -52.31
C THR A 33 -29.79 10.89 -51.04
N ARG A 34 -28.59 10.31 -51.18
CA ARG A 34 -27.31 10.61 -50.50
C ARG A 34 -27.32 11.38 -49.17
N GLN A 35 -26.87 10.72 -48.10
CA GLN A 35 -25.66 11.06 -47.31
C GLN A 35 -25.73 10.39 -45.94
N THR A 36 -24.74 9.56 -45.65
CA THR A 36 -24.54 8.89 -44.37
C THR A 36 -24.34 9.93 -43.27
N ARG A 37 -25.39 10.26 -42.52
CA ARG A 37 -25.26 11.04 -41.29
C ARG A 37 -24.67 10.14 -40.21
N GLN A 38 -23.36 10.25 -40.01
CA GLN A 38 -22.72 9.78 -38.79
C GLN A 38 -23.39 10.45 -37.56
N PRO A 39 -23.56 9.72 -36.45
CA PRO A 39 -23.88 10.36 -35.17
C PRO A 39 -22.74 11.31 -34.76
N PRO A 40 -23.01 12.33 -33.93
CA PRO A 40 -22.00 13.31 -33.52
C PRO A 40 -20.79 12.60 -32.92
N ILE A 41 -19.61 12.94 -33.41
CA ILE A 41 -18.32 12.51 -32.87
C ILE A 41 -18.30 12.95 -31.40
N ALA A 42 -18.46 12.00 -30.48
CA ALA A 42 -18.06 12.23 -29.09
C ALA A 42 -16.57 12.60 -29.12
N PRO A 43 -16.13 13.68 -28.45
CA PRO A 43 -14.70 13.95 -28.36
C PRO A 43 -14.05 12.71 -27.76
N SER A 44 -13.16 12.10 -28.55
CA SER A 44 -12.26 11.05 -28.09
C SER A 44 -11.52 11.63 -26.91
N TYR A 45 -11.90 11.23 -25.69
CA TYR A 45 -11.02 11.34 -24.56
C TYR A 45 -9.87 10.39 -24.87
N ASP A 46 -8.82 10.92 -25.49
CA ASP A 46 -7.50 10.34 -25.34
C ASP A 46 -7.30 10.19 -23.82
N PRO A 47 -7.19 8.96 -23.28
CA PRO A 47 -6.75 8.83 -21.91
C PRO A 47 -5.42 9.57 -21.85
N PRO A 48 -5.24 10.52 -20.90
CA PRO A 48 -3.97 11.23 -20.79
C PRO A 48 -2.87 10.19 -20.74
N ALA A 49 -1.86 10.41 -21.59
CA ALA A 49 -0.69 9.57 -21.77
C ALA A 49 -0.36 8.87 -20.45
N ARG A 50 -0.42 7.53 -20.48
CA ARG A 50 -0.01 6.63 -19.41
C ARG A 50 1.09 7.32 -18.62
N GLU A 51 0.76 7.87 -17.44
CA GLU A 51 1.81 8.36 -16.56
C GLU A 51 2.78 7.19 -16.44
N PRO A 52 4.09 7.40 -16.66
CA PRO A 52 5.03 6.33 -16.41
C PRO A 52 4.77 5.93 -14.97
N SER A 53 4.23 4.73 -14.80
CA SER A 53 4.19 4.06 -13.51
C SER A 53 5.66 3.89 -13.20
N ALA A 54 6.26 4.91 -12.61
CA ALA A 54 7.56 4.85 -12.04
C ALA A 54 7.39 3.84 -10.91
N THR A 55 7.52 2.56 -11.27
CA THR A 55 8.19 1.59 -10.44
C THR A 55 9.55 2.21 -10.25
N SER A 56 9.59 3.16 -9.31
CA SER A 56 10.80 3.87 -9.03
C SER A 56 11.71 2.80 -8.48
N ASN A 57 12.73 2.49 -9.27
CA ASN A 57 13.84 1.67 -8.84
C ASN A 57 14.63 2.50 -7.83
N TYR A 58 14.03 2.81 -6.67
CA TYR A 58 14.70 3.39 -5.52
C TYR A 58 15.65 2.40 -4.85
N SER A 59 15.79 1.19 -5.41
CA SER A 59 16.86 0.28 -5.05
C SER A 59 18.18 0.96 -5.36
N ASN A 60 18.93 1.29 -4.32
CA ASN A 60 20.31 1.68 -4.46
C ASN A 60 21.18 0.42 -4.30
N PRO A 61 21.59 -0.23 -5.40
CA PRO A 61 22.30 -1.49 -5.34
C PRO A 61 23.66 -1.35 -4.63
N GLN A 62 24.31 -0.19 -4.78
CA GLN A 62 25.60 0.08 -4.12
C GLN A 62 25.44 0.19 -2.60
N LEU A 63 24.39 0.88 -2.13
CA LEU A 63 24.06 0.94 -0.70
C LEU A 63 23.78 -0.46 -0.14
N VAL A 64 22.96 -1.24 -0.85
CA VAL A 64 22.60 -2.61 -0.45
C VAL A 64 23.82 -3.52 -0.39
N GLU A 65 24.65 -3.51 -1.42
CA GLU A 65 25.89 -4.29 -1.49
C GLU A 65 26.85 -3.91 -0.36
N THR A 66 27.04 -2.61 -0.13
CA THR A 66 27.91 -2.10 0.93
C THR A 66 27.38 -2.46 2.31
N TYR A 67 26.07 -2.34 2.54
CA TYR A 67 25.42 -2.71 3.79
C TYR A 67 25.60 -4.19 4.11
N ASN A 68 25.30 -5.07 3.14
CA ASN A 68 25.39 -6.52 3.33
C ASN A 68 26.85 -7.00 3.47
N ARG A 69 27.82 -6.28 2.90
CA ARG A 69 29.24 -6.56 3.04
C ARG A 69 29.81 -6.08 4.38
N ASP A 70 29.58 -4.82 4.73
CA ASP A 70 30.12 -4.19 5.94
C ASP A 70 29.23 -3.04 6.42
N SER A 71 28.12 -3.39 7.06
CA SER A 71 27.20 -2.42 7.67
C SER A 71 27.86 -1.58 8.76
N ARG A 72 28.89 -2.08 9.46
CA ARG A 72 29.53 -1.31 10.55
C ARG A 72 30.29 -0.11 10.00
N SER A 73 31.04 -0.30 8.91
CA SER A 73 31.77 0.81 8.28
C SER A 73 30.81 1.80 7.63
N LEU A 74 29.78 1.32 6.93
CA LEU A 74 28.75 2.16 6.32
C LEU A 74 28.03 3.05 7.35
N LEU A 75 27.69 2.48 8.51
CA LEU A 75 26.87 3.15 9.51
C LEU A 75 27.64 3.96 10.55
N ARG A 76 28.98 4.05 10.45
CA ARG A 76 29.83 4.73 11.45
C ARG A 76 29.38 6.17 11.77
N ASN A 77 28.91 6.89 10.76
CA ASN A 77 28.46 8.28 10.87
C ASN A 77 26.97 8.44 10.54
N ALA A 78 26.22 7.34 10.46
CA ALA A 78 24.79 7.41 10.19
C ALA A 78 24.04 7.87 11.44
N THR A 79 22.92 8.57 11.26
CA THR A 79 22.10 9.00 12.38
C THR A 79 21.22 7.84 12.82
N GLU A 80 21.43 7.37 14.05
CA GLU A 80 20.60 6.32 14.64
C GLU A 80 19.21 6.86 15.01
N VAL A 81 18.19 6.08 14.70
CA VAL A 81 16.79 6.43 14.89
C VAL A 81 15.96 5.26 15.39
N SER A 82 14.84 5.57 16.01
CA SER A 82 13.80 4.61 16.39
C SER A 82 12.42 5.14 16.05
N GLU A 83 11.47 4.24 15.90
CA GLU A 83 10.06 4.63 15.81
C GLU A 83 9.62 5.35 17.10
N THR A 84 8.86 6.42 16.96
CA THR A 84 8.32 7.17 18.11
C THR A 84 7.28 6.35 18.87
N GLN A 85 7.20 6.57 20.18
CA GLN A 85 6.20 5.89 21.02
C GLN A 85 4.76 6.16 20.56
N ASN A 86 4.50 7.37 20.07
CA ASN A 86 3.19 7.76 19.54
C ASN A 86 2.84 6.92 18.31
N SER A 87 3.79 6.79 17.36
CA SER A 87 3.60 5.99 16.15
C SER A 87 3.33 4.50 16.45
N ILE A 88 4.06 3.93 17.41
CA ILE A 88 3.83 2.55 17.89
C ILE A 88 2.43 2.42 18.52
N SER A 89 2.03 3.40 19.33
CA SER A 89 0.76 3.38 20.06
C SER A 89 -0.43 3.57 19.14
N ASP A 90 -0.32 4.46 18.15
CA ASP A 90 -1.37 4.64 17.14
C ASP A 90 -1.59 3.34 16.34
N ARG A 91 -0.51 2.67 15.93
CA ARG A 91 -0.60 1.38 15.25
C ARG A 91 -1.25 0.31 16.12
N SER A 92 -0.90 0.21 17.40
CA SER A 92 -1.50 -0.80 18.31
C SER A 92 -2.98 -0.55 18.58
N LEU A 93 -3.43 0.70 18.46
CA LEU A 93 -4.85 1.08 18.51
C LEU A 93 -5.59 0.94 17.17
N GLY A 94 -4.93 0.41 16.13
CA GLY A 94 -5.52 0.21 14.80
C GLY A 94 -5.67 1.50 13.98
N ARG A 95 -5.03 2.61 14.40
CA ARG A 95 -5.03 3.84 13.63
C ARG A 95 -4.09 3.71 12.44
N SER A 96 -4.57 4.11 11.27
CA SER A 96 -3.77 4.14 10.04
C SER A 96 -2.97 5.44 9.98
N THR A 97 -1.90 5.52 10.76
CA THR A 97 -0.94 6.64 10.72
C THR A 97 0.39 6.21 10.11
N SER A 98 1.09 7.14 9.45
CA SER A 98 2.42 6.85 8.93
C SER A 98 3.43 6.67 10.06
N VAL A 99 4.38 5.76 9.85
CA VAL A 99 5.44 5.52 10.82
C VAL A 99 6.33 6.75 10.96
N THR A 100 6.48 7.26 12.17
CA THR A 100 7.36 8.40 12.48
C THR A 100 8.56 7.93 13.28
N LEU A 101 9.73 8.45 12.93
CA LEU A 101 11.03 8.12 13.51
C LEU A 101 11.62 9.37 14.17
N GLU A 102 12.38 9.16 15.25
CA GLU A 102 13.12 10.20 15.94
C GLU A 102 14.57 9.75 16.20
N ASN A 103 15.46 10.73 16.35
CA ASN A 103 16.85 10.47 16.73
C ASN A 103 16.92 9.74 18.08
N LYS A 104 17.71 8.66 18.12
CA LYS A 104 17.94 7.89 19.33
C LYS A 104 19.34 7.34 19.32
N SER A 105 20.10 7.58 20.39
CA SER A 105 21.51 7.16 20.53
C SER A 105 21.79 5.65 20.50
N ARG A 106 20.72 4.84 20.55
CA ARG A 106 20.73 3.38 20.37
C ARG A 106 19.52 2.98 19.54
N GLY A 107 19.49 3.48 18.32
CA GLY A 107 18.41 3.28 17.38
C GLY A 107 18.41 1.83 16.86
N MET A 108 17.22 1.30 16.62
CA MET A 108 17.08 0.04 15.88
C MET A 108 17.36 0.23 14.39
N TYR A 109 17.33 1.47 13.92
CA TYR A 109 17.52 1.83 12.52
C TYR A 109 18.51 2.97 12.41
N ALA A 110 19.00 3.21 11.20
CA ALA A 110 19.86 4.33 10.88
C ALA A 110 19.41 4.98 9.57
N VAL A 111 19.45 6.32 9.52
CA VAL A 111 19.21 7.06 8.30
C VAL A 111 20.52 7.34 7.57
N VAL A 112 20.53 7.06 6.27
CA VAL A 112 21.66 7.22 5.36
C VAL A 112 21.22 8.16 4.22
N PRO A 113 21.56 9.45 4.29
CA PRO A 113 21.32 10.39 3.21
C PRO A 113 22.21 10.07 2.01
N GLU A 114 21.62 9.95 0.82
CA GLU A 114 22.37 9.75 -0.41
C GLU A 114 21.72 10.51 -1.57
N ARG A 115 22.44 11.51 -2.08
CA ARG A 115 21.95 12.47 -3.08
C ARG A 115 20.63 13.10 -2.58
N ASP A 116 19.52 12.85 -3.27
CA ASP A 116 18.19 13.42 -3.00
C ASP A 116 17.27 12.47 -2.22
N THR A 117 17.76 11.28 -1.82
CA THR A 117 16.98 10.28 -1.10
C THR A 117 17.56 10.03 0.29
N ILE A 118 16.67 9.93 1.29
CA ILE A 118 17.07 9.51 2.64
C ILE A 118 16.65 8.07 2.82
N TYR A 119 17.63 7.18 2.87
CA TYR A 119 17.41 5.77 3.10
C TYR A 119 17.35 5.47 4.59
N LEU A 120 16.54 4.49 4.95
CA LEU A 120 16.47 3.91 6.27
C LEU A 120 16.88 2.44 6.17
N VAL A 121 17.85 2.06 6.99
CA VAL A 121 18.36 0.69 7.07
C VAL A 121 18.37 0.21 8.53
N PRO A 122 18.33 -1.11 8.78
CA PRO A 122 18.48 -1.63 10.13
C PRO A 122 19.87 -1.26 10.69
N SER A 123 19.95 -0.92 11.98
CA SER A 123 21.23 -0.59 12.61
C SER A 123 22.13 -1.83 12.74
N ASN A 124 23.43 -1.63 12.98
CA ASN A 124 24.40 -2.74 13.11
C ASN A 124 24.15 -3.64 14.32
N SER A 125 23.34 -3.19 15.28
CA SER A 125 23.07 -3.83 16.57
C SER A 125 21.65 -4.37 16.67
N ILE A 126 20.84 -4.19 15.63
CA ILE A 126 19.47 -4.70 15.62
C ILE A 126 19.48 -6.23 15.69
N ARG A 127 18.71 -6.76 16.63
CA ARG A 127 18.33 -8.17 16.66
C ARG A 127 16.83 -8.25 16.46
N ILE A 128 16.41 -8.82 15.35
CA ILE A 128 15.00 -9.01 15.03
C ILE A 128 14.53 -10.26 15.76
N THR A 129 13.51 -10.11 16.59
CA THR A 129 12.93 -11.16 17.44
C THR A 129 11.41 -11.09 17.31
N ASP A 130 10.71 -12.14 17.72
CA ASP A 130 9.24 -12.14 17.66
C ASP A 130 8.61 -10.94 18.41
N SER A 131 9.26 -10.48 19.48
CA SER A 131 8.78 -9.36 20.29
C SER A 131 8.88 -8.00 19.58
N ASN A 132 9.77 -7.85 18.59
CA ASN A 132 9.93 -6.59 17.86
C ASN A 132 9.59 -6.72 16.37
N LEU A 133 9.23 -7.91 15.90
CA LEU A 133 8.91 -8.18 14.50
C LEU A 133 7.82 -7.24 13.97
N THR A 134 6.75 -7.00 14.74
CA THR A 134 5.66 -6.08 14.31
C THR A 134 6.13 -4.64 14.08
N THR A 135 7.19 -4.21 14.76
CA THR A 135 7.82 -2.88 14.60
C THR A 135 8.83 -2.85 13.46
N VAL A 136 9.38 -4.00 13.07
CA VAL A 136 10.29 -4.16 11.93
C VAL A 136 9.54 -4.35 10.63
N GLU A 137 8.47 -5.15 10.66
CA GLU A 137 7.27 -4.93 9.85
C GLU A 137 6.78 -3.49 10.09
N ALA A 138 5.74 -2.91 9.50
CA ALA A 138 5.58 -1.44 9.49
C ALA A 138 6.69 -0.66 8.74
N LEU A 139 8.00 -0.91 8.95
CA LEU A 139 9.12 -0.26 8.26
C LEU A 139 9.69 -1.09 7.09
N PHE A 140 9.70 -2.42 7.20
CA PHE A 140 10.25 -3.34 6.22
C PHE A 140 9.27 -4.47 5.92
N GLU A 141 9.28 -5.00 4.71
CA GLU A 141 8.68 -6.29 4.41
C GLU A 141 9.68 -7.38 4.81
N CYS A 142 9.30 -8.22 5.77
CA CYS A 142 10.13 -9.32 6.26
C CYS A 142 9.80 -10.60 5.48
N ARG A 143 10.65 -10.97 4.52
CA ARG A 143 10.45 -12.15 3.67
C ARG A 143 11.18 -13.35 4.23
N ARG A 144 10.52 -14.52 4.15
CA ARG A 144 11.02 -15.83 4.63
C ARG A 144 11.37 -15.88 6.13
N TYR A 145 10.87 -14.94 6.93
CA TYR A 145 11.04 -15.00 8.38
C TYR A 145 10.40 -16.27 8.96
N GLN A 146 11.18 -17.00 9.75
CA GLN A 146 10.75 -18.17 10.49
C GLN A 146 11.08 -17.99 11.96
N LYS A 147 10.04 -18.01 12.79
CA LYS A 147 10.15 -17.88 14.24
C LYS A 147 11.12 -18.91 14.82
N GLY A 148 12.14 -18.43 15.52
CA GLY A 148 13.17 -19.26 16.16
C GLY A 148 14.31 -19.74 15.25
N TYR A 149 14.26 -19.45 13.94
CA TYR A 149 15.30 -19.87 12.97
C TYR A 149 15.94 -18.69 12.24
N SER A 150 15.22 -17.58 12.11
CA SER A 150 15.69 -16.38 11.40
C SER A 150 16.54 -15.46 12.30
N GLU A 151 17.81 -15.85 12.51
CA GLU A 151 18.78 -15.04 13.28
C GLU A 151 19.50 -13.98 12.44
N ARG A 152 19.55 -14.18 11.11
CA ARG A 152 20.26 -13.33 10.17
C ARG A 152 19.31 -12.88 9.07
N PHE A 153 19.66 -11.78 8.42
CA PHE A 153 18.96 -11.29 7.26
C PHE A 153 19.94 -10.57 6.34
N ASN A 154 19.54 -10.42 5.09
CA ASN A 154 20.15 -9.50 4.14
C ASN A 154 19.17 -8.35 3.87
N LEU A 155 19.71 -7.16 3.71
CA LEU A 155 18.95 -6.04 3.16
C LEU A 155 18.76 -6.30 1.67
N SER A 156 17.52 -6.43 1.21
CA SER A 156 17.19 -6.55 -0.21
C SER A 156 16.88 -5.18 -0.81
N ARG A 157 16.18 -4.34 -0.04
CA ARG A 157 15.88 -2.95 -0.41
C ARG A 157 15.82 -2.06 0.82
N PRO A 158 16.49 -0.89 0.85
CA PRO A 158 16.34 0.07 1.94
C PRO A 158 14.92 0.63 1.97
N ALA A 159 14.47 1.00 3.17
CA ALA A 159 13.28 1.84 3.32
C ALA A 159 13.62 3.29 2.92
N ILE A 160 12.61 4.09 2.60
CA ILE A 160 12.78 5.50 2.29
C ILE A 160 11.97 6.34 3.25
N VAL A 161 12.59 7.39 3.75
CA VAL A 161 11.99 8.33 4.66
C VAL A 161 12.07 9.74 4.10
N ILE A 162 11.18 10.60 4.59
CA ILE A 162 11.22 12.04 4.32
C ILE A 162 11.44 12.77 5.65
N PRO A 163 12.19 13.88 5.65
CA PRO A 163 12.34 14.69 6.86
C PRO A 163 10.97 15.30 7.22
N LEU A 164 10.58 15.17 8.48
CA LEU A 164 9.34 15.75 9.01
C LEU A 164 9.64 17.02 9.81
N SER A 165 10.66 16.97 10.66
CA SER A 165 11.17 18.10 11.44
C SER A 165 12.63 17.86 11.80
N SER A 166 13.27 18.78 12.54
CA SER A 166 14.65 18.60 12.98
C SER A 166 14.82 17.31 13.80
N GLY A 167 15.55 16.34 13.25
CA GLY A 167 15.78 15.05 13.90
C GLY A 167 14.59 14.11 13.89
N GLN A 168 13.59 14.36 13.04
CA GLN A 168 12.45 13.46 12.84
C GLN A 168 12.21 13.16 11.37
N TRP A 169 11.78 11.93 11.10
CA TRP A 169 11.51 11.45 9.76
C TRP A 169 10.19 10.69 9.72
N GLN A 170 9.54 10.70 8.56
CA GLN A 170 8.34 9.91 8.30
C GLN A 170 8.66 8.86 7.24
N LEU A 171 8.18 7.64 7.44
CA LEU A 171 8.29 6.58 6.44
C LEU A 171 7.48 6.96 5.19
N ARG A 172 8.15 6.97 4.04
CA ARG A 172 7.53 7.11 2.73
C ARG A 172 7.30 5.75 2.09
N GLU A 173 8.31 4.89 2.13
CA GLU A 173 8.26 3.57 1.49
C GLU A 173 8.94 2.51 2.36
N ARG A 174 8.27 1.36 2.54
CA ARG A 174 8.83 0.23 3.29
C ARG A 174 10.01 -0.36 2.55
N GLY A 175 11.03 -0.81 3.29
CA GLY A 175 12.15 -1.59 2.75
C GLY A 175 11.80 -3.08 2.63
N ILE A 176 12.78 -3.91 2.29
CA ILE A 176 12.65 -5.38 2.23
C ILE A 176 13.85 -6.02 2.90
N LEU A 177 13.58 -6.93 3.83
CA LEU A 177 14.57 -7.81 4.46
C LEU A 177 14.30 -9.26 4.02
N GLU A 178 15.37 -9.98 3.72
CA GLU A 178 15.34 -11.41 3.36
C GLU A 178 16.07 -12.19 4.46
N PHE A 179 15.34 -13.04 5.18
CA PHE A 179 15.88 -13.86 6.28
C PHE A 179 16.33 -15.25 5.82
#